data_AF-A0A6B3EX73-F1
#
_entry.id   AF-A0A6B3EX73-F1
#
_cell.length_a   1.000
_cell.length_b   1.000
_cell.length_c   1.000
_cell.angle_alpha   90.00
_cell.angle_beta   90.00
_cell.angle_gamma   90.00
#
_symmetry.space_group_name_H-M   'P 1'
#
loop_
_entity.id
_entity.type
_entity.pdbx_description
1 polymer ?
#
loop_
_entity_poly.entity_id
_entity_poly.type
_entity_poly.pdbx_seq_one_letter_code
_entity_poly.pdbx_strand_id
1 'polypeptide(L)'
;GAVLALAVVAAFAALFLGVAVISVFAALVAVLLITTDLAPVHAAGIVAVVAVILGAFVPSLAFRMSGMRMPPLPTNAQQLQEGIEPHATSVVSARAVLADGWMTSLYGAVGIVAAGCLFVLGRERELAEIIMTVALSLLLILHARGLGNIWQRMSLVAPGVGGLILLVVVAAPAASPGNRLVTAGGMLAATAAVAIAAWTVPGRRLVPYWGRAGELLQSALAISMLPLALWVLGVYSTLRSING
;
A
#
# COMPACT_ATOMS: atom_id res chain seq x y z
N GLY A 1 -12.18 -22.69 -25.01
CA GLY A 1 -13.28 -21.71 -25.06
C GLY A 1 -13.65 -21.19 -23.69
N ALA A 2 -14.33 -21.98 -22.85
CA ALA A 2 -14.88 -21.54 -21.57
C ALA A 2 -13.84 -21.01 -20.56
N VAL A 3 -12.65 -21.61 -20.46
CA VAL A 3 -11.58 -21.15 -19.56
C VAL A 3 -11.04 -19.77 -19.97
N LEU A 4 -10.85 -19.54 -21.28
CA LEU A 4 -10.44 -18.24 -21.81
C LEU A 4 -11.55 -17.19 -21.64
N ALA A 5 -12.80 -17.56 -21.88
CA ALA A 5 -13.94 -16.66 -21.66
C ALA A 5 -14.09 -16.28 -20.18
N LEU A 6 -13.94 -17.24 -19.25
CA LEU A 6 -13.99 -16.98 -17.81
C LEU A 6 -12.81 -16.11 -17.36
N ALA A 7 -11.59 -16.36 -17.87
CA ALA A 7 -10.42 -15.54 -17.57
C ALA A 7 -10.57 -14.10 -18.09
N VAL A 8 -11.14 -13.91 -19.29
CA VAL A 8 -11.42 -12.59 -19.87
C VAL A 8 -12.50 -11.86 -19.05
N VAL A 9 -13.62 -12.51 -18.74
CA VAL A 9 -14.69 -11.93 -17.90
C VAL A 9 -14.17 -11.60 -16.50
N ALA A 10 -13.37 -12.47 -15.89
CA ALA A 10 -12.76 -12.21 -14.58
C ALA A 10 -11.74 -11.05 -14.64
N ALA A 11 -10.97 -10.92 -15.73
CA ALA A 11 -10.07 -9.78 -15.92
C ALA A 11 -10.85 -8.46 -16.02
N PHE A 12 -11.98 -8.44 -16.74
CA PHE A 12 -12.87 -7.28 -16.79
C PHE A 12 -13.52 -6.99 -15.44
N ALA A 13 -13.96 -8.00 -14.70
CA ALA A 13 -14.54 -7.84 -13.38
C ALA A 13 -13.51 -7.31 -12.36
N ALA A 14 -12.28 -7.82 -12.40
CA ALA A 14 -11.18 -7.33 -11.57
C ALA A 14 -10.88 -5.87 -11.92
N LEU A 15 -10.70 -5.51 -13.20
CA LEU A 15 -10.51 -4.11 -13.62
C LEU A 15 -11.64 -3.19 -13.12
N PHE A 16 -12.89 -3.61 -13.30
CA PHE A 16 -14.05 -2.85 -12.84
C PHE A 16 -14.04 -2.63 -11.32
N LEU A 17 -13.68 -3.66 -10.54
CA LEU A 17 -13.52 -3.53 -9.09
C LEU A 17 -12.46 -2.47 -8.74
N GLY A 18 -11.32 -2.46 -9.45
CA GLY A 18 -10.26 -1.50 -9.22
C GLY A 18 -10.73 -0.06 -9.46
N VAL A 19 -11.41 0.17 -10.58
CA VAL A 19 -12.00 1.47 -10.91
C VAL A 19 -13.08 1.87 -9.90
N ALA A 20 -13.91 0.92 -9.47
CA ALA A 20 -14.94 1.17 -8.46
C ALA A 20 -14.32 1.59 -7.12
N VAL A 21 -13.26 0.91 -6.68
CA VAL A 21 -12.53 1.27 -5.45
C VAL A 21 -11.90 2.66 -5.58
N ILE A 22 -11.23 2.97 -6.69
CA ILE A 22 -10.68 4.32 -6.94
C ILE A 22 -11.80 5.36 -6.90
N SER A 23 -12.95 5.07 -7.49
CA SER A 23 -14.11 5.97 -7.50
C SER A 23 -14.67 6.20 -6.09
N VAL A 24 -14.70 5.18 -5.25
CA VAL A 24 -15.10 5.30 -3.83
C VAL A 24 -14.11 6.20 -3.07
N PHE A 25 -12.80 6.05 -3.30
CA PHE A 25 -11.81 6.94 -2.69
C PHE A 25 -11.92 8.37 -3.20
N ALA A 26 -12.15 8.57 -4.49
CA ALA A 26 -12.39 9.90 -5.06
C ALA A 26 -13.64 10.55 -4.46
N ALA A 27 -14.72 9.79 -4.28
CA ALA A 27 -15.93 10.25 -3.60
C ALA A 27 -15.66 10.59 -2.13
N LEU A 28 -14.87 9.77 -1.42
CA LEU A 28 -14.45 10.05 -0.04
C LEU A 28 -13.69 11.38 0.05
N VAL A 29 -12.71 11.60 -0.83
CA VAL A 29 -11.97 12.87 -0.92
C VAL A 29 -12.95 14.03 -1.16
N ALA A 30 -13.85 13.90 -2.14
CA ALA A 30 -14.83 14.94 -2.46
C ALA A 30 -15.75 15.26 -1.27
N VAL A 31 -16.28 14.25 -0.59
CA VAL A 31 -17.12 14.43 0.60
C VAL A 31 -16.35 15.14 1.71
N LEU A 32 -15.10 14.73 1.99
CA LEU A 32 -14.27 15.40 3.00
C LEU A 32 -14.09 16.88 2.66
N LEU A 33 -13.64 17.19 1.44
CA LEU A 33 -13.39 18.58 1.03
C LEU A 33 -14.65 19.45 1.06
N ILE A 34 -15.81 18.91 0.67
CA ILE A 34 -17.07 19.67 0.64
C ILE A 34 -17.66 19.87 2.04
N THR A 35 -17.52 18.89 2.94
CA THR A 35 -18.24 18.90 4.23
C THR A 35 -17.43 19.44 5.41
N THR A 36 -16.09 19.43 5.33
CA THR A 36 -15.22 19.70 6.50
C THR A 36 -14.33 20.93 6.36
N ASP A 37 -14.41 21.67 5.25
CA ASP A 37 -13.52 22.81 4.92
C ASP A 37 -12.03 22.51 5.13
N LEU A 38 -11.66 21.23 5.01
CA LEU A 38 -10.31 20.75 5.21
C LEU A 38 -9.43 21.17 4.03
N ALA A 39 -8.20 21.58 4.35
CA ALA A 39 -7.16 21.71 3.34
C ALA A 39 -6.95 20.36 2.61
N PRO A 40 -6.65 20.36 1.29
CA PRO A 40 -6.42 19.15 0.51
C PRO A 40 -5.40 18.17 1.13
N VAL A 41 -4.36 18.72 1.78
CA VAL A 41 -3.33 17.97 2.49
C VAL A 41 -3.88 17.13 3.65
N HIS A 42 -4.83 17.65 4.43
CA HIS A 42 -5.47 16.92 5.52
C HIS A 42 -6.31 15.77 4.99
N ALA A 43 -7.08 16.00 3.92
CA ALA A 43 -7.86 14.96 3.26
C ALA A 43 -6.95 13.85 2.69
N ALA A 44 -5.82 14.21 2.08
CA ALA A 44 -4.83 13.26 1.60
C ALA A 44 -4.23 12.40 2.73
N GLY A 45 -3.97 12.99 3.91
CA GLY A 45 -3.52 12.25 5.08
C GLY A 45 -4.54 11.20 5.55
N ILE A 46 -5.82 11.57 5.66
CA ILE A 46 -6.90 10.64 6.05
C ILE A 46 -7.02 9.52 5.02
N VAL A 47 -7.07 9.87 3.74
CA VAL A 47 -7.27 8.93 2.63
C VAL A 47 -6.09 7.97 2.51
N ALA A 48 -4.86 8.43 2.75
CA ALA A 48 -3.68 7.57 2.82
C ALA A 48 -3.82 6.49 3.90
N VAL A 49 -4.30 6.83 5.10
CA VAL A 49 -4.54 5.85 6.18
C VAL A 49 -5.58 4.81 5.75
N VAL A 50 -6.71 5.26 5.17
CA VAL A 50 -7.77 4.36 4.69
C VAL A 50 -7.26 3.44 3.57
N ALA A 51 -6.44 3.95 2.66
CA ALA A 51 -5.83 3.17 1.59
C ALA A 51 -4.85 2.11 2.13
N VAL A 52 -4.06 2.43 3.15
CA VAL A 52 -3.17 1.49 3.84
C VAL A 52 -3.97 0.38 4.53
N ILE A 53 -5.06 0.74 5.22
CA ILE A 53 -5.97 -0.23 5.84
C ILE A 53 -6.53 -1.18 4.79
N LEU A 54 -7.06 -0.65 3.67
CA LEU A 54 -7.54 -1.48 2.57
C LEU A 54 -6.44 -2.42 2.06
N GLY A 55 -5.22 -1.88 1.85
CA GLY A 55 -4.02 -2.63 1.44
C GLY A 55 -3.75 -3.85 2.32
N ALA A 56 -3.90 -3.72 3.64
CA ALA A 56 -3.71 -4.81 4.60
C ALA A 56 -4.78 -5.91 4.47
N PHE A 57 -6.00 -5.56 4.05
CA PHE A 57 -7.10 -6.51 3.88
C PHE A 57 -7.19 -7.12 2.47
N VAL A 58 -6.41 -6.64 1.49
CA VAL A 58 -6.44 -7.12 0.09
C VAL A 58 -6.32 -8.65 -0.02
N PRO A 59 -5.38 -9.35 0.65
CA PRO A 59 -5.27 -10.81 0.51
C PRO A 59 -6.52 -11.54 0.99
N SER A 60 -7.10 -11.11 2.11
CA SER A 60 -8.31 -11.69 2.70
C SER A 60 -9.54 -11.46 1.81
N LEU A 61 -9.68 -10.24 1.26
CA LEU A 61 -10.76 -9.90 0.34
C LEU A 61 -10.65 -10.71 -0.95
N ALA A 62 -9.47 -10.76 -1.58
CA ALA A 62 -9.25 -11.53 -2.80
C ALA A 62 -9.49 -13.04 -2.61
N PHE A 63 -9.09 -13.60 -1.45
CA PHE A 63 -9.37 -14.98 -1.09
C PHE A 63 -10.88 -15.25 -0.97
N ARG A 64 -11.63 -14.36 -0.32
CA ARG A 64 -13.09 -14.49 -0.20
C ARG A 64 -13.80 -14.33 -1.54
N MET A 65 -13.37 -13.36 -2.36
CA MET A 65 -13.94 -13.09 -3.69
C MET A 65 -13.65 -14.18 -4.72
N SER A 66 -12.58 -14.95 -4.56
CA SER A 66 -12.32 -16.13 -5.40
C SER A 66 -13.16 -17.36 -5.03
N GLY A 67 -14.02 -17.24 -4.01
CA GLY A 67 -14.85 -18.34 -3.52
C GLY A 67 -14.05 -19.37 -2.73
N MET A 68 -12.79 -19.10 -2.38
CA MET A 68 -12.06 -19.93 -1.42
C MET A 68 -12.62 -19.69 -0.02
N ARG A 69 -12.74 -20.77 0.74
CA ARG A 69 -13.19 -20.75 2.13
C ARG A 69 -12.13 -21.44 2.97
N MET A 70 -11.82 -20.87 4.12
CA MET A 70 -10.98 -21.54 5.09
C MET A 70 -11.83 -22.64 5.75
N PRO A 71 -11.40 -23.91 5.74
CA PRO A 71 -12.10 -24.95 6.46
C PRO A 71 -12.15 -24.59 7.94
N PRO A 72 -13.24 -24.94 8.66
CA PRO A 72 -13.32 -24.72 10.09
C PRO A 72 -12.19 -25.48 10.78
N LEU A 73 -11.60 -24.86 11.81
CA LEU A 73 -10.56 -25.52 12.61
C LEU A 73 -11.18 -26.72 13.32
N PRO A 74 -10.57 -27.92 13.23
CA PRO A 74 -11.07 -29.09 13.91
C PRO A 74 -11.00 -28.87 15.42
N THR A 75 -12.11 -29.12 16.09
CA THR A 75 -12.24 -28.99 17.55
C THR A 75 -12.08 -30.32 18.28
N ASN A 76 -12.02 -31.44 17.54
CA ASN A 76 -11.81 -32.78 18.08
C ASN A 76 -11.01 -33.66 17.09
N ALA A 77 -10.50 -34.79 17.59
CA ALA A 77 -9.65 -35.70 16.81
C ALA A 77 -10.40 -36.43 15.69
N GLN A 78 -11.73 -36.58 15.79
CA GLN A 78 -12.56 -37.20 14.77
C GLN A 78 -12.73 -36.27 13.55
N GLN A 79 -12.84 -34.96 13.77
CA GLN A 79 -12.90 -33.94 12.72
C GLN A 79 -11.60 -33.79 11.93
N LEU A 80 -10.45 -34.28 12.44
CA LEU A 80 -9.21 -34.37 11.64
C LEU A 80 -9.33 -35.38 10.50
N GLN A 81 -10.29 -36.32 10.59
CA GLN A 81 -10.58 -37.32 9.58
C GLN A 81 -11.71 -36.86 8.63
N GLU A 82 -12.29 -35.69 8.83
CA GLU A 82 -13.32 -35.12 7.95
C GLU A 82 -12.66 -34.25 6.86
N GLY A 83 -13.09 -34.40 5.60
CA GLY A 83 -12.60 -33.56 4.50
C GLY A 83 -11.15 -33.84 4.06
N ILE A 84 -10.62 -35.04 4.36
CA ILE A 84 -9.27 -35.47 3.93
C ILE A 84 -9.18 -35.73 2.42
N GLU A 85 -10.33 -35.84 1.75
CA GLU A 85 -10.37 -36.10 0.31
C GLU A 85 -9.71 -34.92 -0.43
N PRO A 86 -8.65 -35.18 -1.23
CA PRO A 86 -7.98 -34.13 -1.97
C PRO A 86 -8.98 -33.42 -2.88
N HIS A 87 -9.10 -32.11 -2.71
CA HIS A 87 -9.90 -31.32 -3.64
C HIS A 87 -9.27 -31.42 -5.03
N ALA A 88 -10.10 -31.56 -6.06
CA ALA A 88 -9.61 -31.64 -7.42
C ALA A 88 -8.67 -30.46 -7.74
N THR A 89 -7.42 -30.75 -8.08
CA THR A 89 -6.35 -29.76 -8.29
C THR A 89 -6.74 -28.67 -9.30
N SER A 90 -7.58 -29.01 -10.27
CA SER A 90 -8.12 -28.10 -11.29
C SER A 90 -9.06 -27.02 -10.74
N VAL A 91 -9.82 -27.31 -9.67
CA VAL A 91 -10.73 -26.34 -9.04
C VAL A 91 -9.94 -25.37 -8.17
N VAL A 92 -8.95 -25.88 -7.43
CA VAL A 92 -8.07 -25.06 -6.57
C VAL A 92 -7.23 -24.12 -7.42
N SER A 93 -6.64 -24.61 -8.52
CA SER A 93 -5.83 -23.77 -9.41
C SER A 93 -6.66 -22.68 -10.09
N ALA A 94 -7.89 -22.98 -10.53
CA ALA A 94 -8.79 -21.97 -11.11
C ALA A 94 -9.13 -20.85 -10.12
N ARG A 95 -9.41 -21.19 -8.85
CA ARG A 95 -9.70 -20.20 -7.80
C ARG A 95 -8.46 -19.40 -7.40
N ALA A 96 -7.27 -20.00 -7.41
CA ALA A 96 -6.02 -19.29 -7.17
C ALA A 96 -5.76 -18.22 -8.24
N VAL A 97 -6.02 -18.53 -9.53
CA VAL A 97 -5.92 -17.55 -10.63
C VAL A 97 -6.90 -16.39 -10.44
N LEU A 98 -8.14 -16.68 -10.03
CA LEU A 98 -9.11 -15.62 -9.72
C LEU A 98 -8.65 -14.73 -8.57
N ALA A 99 -8.13 -15.32 -7.49
CA ALA A 99 -7.59 -14.57 -6.36
C ALA A 99 -6.42 -13.67 -6.77
N ASP A 100 -5.51 -14.14 -7.61
CA ASP A 100 -4.40 -13.32 -8.13
C ASP A 100 -4.90 -12.13 -8.96
N GLY A 101 -5.94 -12.33 -9.78
CA GLY A 101 -6.60 -11.25 -10.51
C GLY A 101 -7.22 -10.19 -9.60
N TRP A 102 -7.95 -10.62 -8.56
CA TRP A 102 -8.53 -9.73 -7.56
C TRP A 102 -7.45 -8.95 -6.77
N MET A 103 -6.38 -9.63 -6.34
CA MET A 103 -5.25 -8.99 -5.65
C MET A 103 -4.59 -7.93 -6.53
N THR A 104 -4.35 -8.25 -7.80
CA THR A 104 -3.72 -7.34 -8.77
C THR A 104 -4.54 -6.06 -8.95
N SER A 105 -5.86 -6.20 -9.10
CA SER A 105 -6.73 -5.04 -9.22
C SER A 105 -6.78 -4.19 -7.95
N LEU A 106 -6.98 -4.81 -6.79
CA LEU A 106 -7.07 -4.10 -5.51
C LEU A 106 -5.77 -3.38 -5.15
N TYR A 107 -4.60 -4.03 -5.33
CA TYR A 107 -3.31 -3.35 -5.15
C TYR A 107 -3.06 -2.27 -6.20
N GLY A 108 -3.55 -2.44 -7.43
CA GLY A 108 -3.56 -1.39 -8.45
C GLY A 108 -4.33 -0.15 -7.99
N ALA A 109 -5.53 -0.35 -7.44
CA ALA A 109 -6.36 0.73 -6.90
C ALA A 109 -5.69 1.42 -5.70
N VAL A 110 -5.19 0.64 -4.73
CA VAL A 110 -4.43 1.17 -3.56
C VAL A 110 -3.21 1.97 -4.04
N GLY A 111 -2.48 1.45 -5.03
CA GLY A 111 -1.33 2.13 -5.62
C GLY A 111 -1.67 3.49 -6.24
N ILE A 112 -2.76 3.57 -7.01
CA ILE A 112 -3.22 4.82 -7.65
C ILE A 112 -3.67 5.83 -6.59
N VAL A 113 -4.45 5.39 -5.59
CA VAL A 113 -4.92 6.26 -4.50
C VAL A 113 -3.74 6.77 -3.68
N ALA A 114 -2.80 5.90 -3.34
CA ALA A 114 -1.59 6.27 -2.61
C ALA A 114 -0.71 7.22 -3.43
N ALA A 115 -0.61 7.05 -4.76
CA ALA A 115 0.09 7.98 -5.64
C ALA A 115 -0.50 9.39 -5.55
N GLY A 116 -1.84 9.51 -5.59
CA GLY A 116 -2.53 10.78 -5.42
C GLY A 116 -2.27 11.43 -4.06
N CYS A 117 -2.31 10.64 -2.99
CA CYS A 117 -2.01 11.12 -1.63
C CYS A 117 -0.56 11.60 -1.51
N LEU A 118 0.40 10.80 -1.98
CA LEU A 118 1.82 11.14 -2.00
C LEU A 118 2.10 12.39 -2.85
N PHE A 119 1.35 12.58 -3.94
CA PHE A 119 1.48 13.77 -4.77
C PHE A 119 1.05 15.04 -4.04
N VAL A 120 -0.04 14.98 -3.26
CA VAL A 120 -0.50 16.13 -2.46
C VAL A 120 0.46 16.38 -1.29
N LEU A 121 0.71 15.35 -0.48
CA LEU A 121 1.57 15.46 0.72
C LEU A 121 3.01 15.86 0.37
N GLY A 122 3.58 15.30 -0.71
CA GLY A 122 4.98 15.54 -1.08
C GLY A 122 5.26 16.90 -1.68
N ARG A 123 4.24 17.73 -1.94
CA ARG A 123 4.40 19.14 -2.36
C ARG A 123 4.52 20.10 -1.20
N GLU A 124 4.01 19.70 -0.04
CA GLU A 124 4.06 20.51 1.15
C GLU A 124 5.46 20.45 1.79
N ARG A 125 5.76 21.42 2.65
CA ARG A 125 7.09 21.62 3.23
C ARG A 125 7.12 21.49 4.75
N GLU A 126 5.97 21.27 5.40
CA GLU A 126 5.96 21.07 6.83
C GLU A 126 6.52 19.69 7.17
N LEU A 127 7.16 19.61 8.33
CA LEU A 127 7.81 18.38 8.77
C LEU A 127 6.83 17.20 8.87
N ALA A 128 5.58 17.47 9.27
CA ALA A 128 4.55 16.43 9.39
C ALA A 128 4.26 15.74 8.04
N GLU A 129 4.09 16.53 6.97
CA GLU A 129 3.79 15.99 5.64
C GLU A 129 4.99 15.28 5.02
N ILE A 130 6.20 15.81 5.21
CA ILE A 130 7.43 15.18 4.75
C ILE A 130 7.60 13.80 5.41
N ILE A 131 7.45 13.73 6.74
CA ILE A 131 7.61 12.47 7.49
C ILE A 131 6.52 11.47 7.08
N MET A 132 5.26 11.92 6.93
CA MET A 132 4.17 11.06 6.47
C MET A 132 4.41 10.55 5.04
N THR A 133 4.91 11.39 4.14
CA THR A 133 5.25 11.03 2.75
C THR A 133 6.35 9.98 2.72
N VAL A 134 7.41 10.15 3.52
CA VAL A 134 8.49 9.16 3.66
C VAL A 134 7.95 7.85 4.25
N ALA A 135 7.16 7.92 5.32
CA ALA A 135 6.62 6.73 5.98
C ALA A 135 5.72 5.91 5.06
N LEU A 136 4.79 6.57 4.36
CA LEU A 136 3.89 5.94 3.38
C LEU A 136 4.70 5.33 2.21
N SER A 137 5.67 6.07 1.68
CA SER A 137 6.50 5.59 0.58
C SER A 137 7.28 4.33 0.96
N LEU A 138 7.93 4.33 2.12
CA LEU A 138 8.66 3.16 2.63
C LEU A 138 7.72 2.00 2.92
N LEU A 139 6.54 2.27 3.47
CA LEU A 139 5.53 1.25 3.75
C LEU A 139 5.11 0.52 2.47
N LEU A 140 4.79 1.25 1.39
CA LEU A 140 4.40 0.69 0.10
C LEU A 140 5.52 -0.17 -0.51
N ILE A 141 6.76 0.33 -0.48
CA ILE A 141 7.93 -0.38 -1.01
C ILE A 141 8.21 -1.66 -0.22
N LEU A 142 8.10 -1.62 1.11
CA LEU A 142 8.29 -2.80 1.96
C LEU A 142 7.17 -3.82 1.78
N HIS A 143 5.92 -3.37 1.65
CA HIS A 143 4.77 -4.25 1.46
C HIS A 143 4.88 -5.09 0.18
N ALA A 144 5.51 -4.55 -0.87
CA ALA A 144 5.74 -5.26 -2.13
C ALA A 144 6.60 -6.53 -1.99
N ARG A 145 7.41 -6.65 -0.92
CA ARG A 145 8.31 -7.81 -0.71
C ARG A 145 7.54 -9.13 -0.57
N GLY A 146 6.36 -9.09 0.04
CA GLY A 146 5.51 -10.26 0.26
C GLY A 146 4.67 -10.67 -0.94
N LEU A 147 4.63 -9.86 -2.01
CA LEU A 147 3.78 -10.10 -3.17
C LEU A 147 4.48 -11.03 -4.17
N GLY A 148 3.76 -12.01 -4.73
CA GLY A 148 4.32 -12.95 -5.70
C GLY A 148 4.36 -12.41 -7.13
N ASN A 149 3.39 -11.57 -7.50
CA ASN A 149 3.22 -11.08 -8.87
C ASN A 149 3.96 -9.75 -9.08
N ILE A 150 4.67 -9.63 -10.20
CA ILE A 150 5.41 -8.40 -10.56
C ILE A 150 4.50 -7.19 -10.72
N TRP A 151 3.28 -7.37 -11.23
CA TRP A 151 2.33 -6.27 -11.42
C TRP A 151 1.84 -5.73 -10.08
N GLN A 152 1.49 -6.61 -9.14
CA GLN A 152 1.13 -6.23 -7.77
C GLN A 152 2.26 -5.48 -7.07
N ARG A 153 3.52 -5.92 -7.28
CA ARG A 153 4.69 -5.22 -6.76
C ARG A 153 4.83 -3.83 -7.35
N MET A 154 4.76 -3.70 -8.67
CA MET A 154 4.91 -2.42 -9.35
C MET A 154 3.81 -1.43 -8.94
N SER A 155 2.58 -1.92 -8.69
CA SER A 155 1.49 -1.08 -8.18
C SER A 155 1.81 -0.38 -6.86
N LEU A 156 2.68 -0.93 -6.01
CA LEU A 156 3.07 -0.32 -4.74
C LEU A 156 4.45 0.34 -4.78
N VAL A 157 5.42 -0.27 -5.46
CA VAL A 157 6.79 0.26 -5.56
C VAL A 157 6.81 1.55 -6.38
N ALA A 158 6.09 1.61 -7.50
CA ALA A 158 6.08 2.80 -8.36
C ALA A 158 5.59 4.07 -7.62
N PRO A 159 4.43 4.08 -6.93
CA PRO A 159 4.02 5.24 -6.17
C PRO A 159 4.95 5.53 -4.98
N GLY A 160 5.44 4.52 -4.27
CA GLY A 160 6.37 4.74 -3.16
C GLY A 160 7.68 5.39 -3.60
N VAL A 161 8.30 4.91 -4.68
CA VAL A 161 9.49 5.54 -5.27
C VAL A 161 9.16 6.93 -5.81
N GLY A 162 8.01 7.09 -6.45
CA GLY A 162 7.53 8.39 -6.94
C GLY A 162 7.38 9.44 -5.83
N GLY A 163 6.85 9.05 -4.67
CA GLY A 163 6.73 9.93 -3.49
C GLY A 163 8.09 10.39 -2.96
N LEU A 164 9.07 9.49 -2.87
CA LEU A 164 10.43 9.86 -2.46
C LEU A 164 11.09 10.80 -3.47
N ILE A 165 10.98 10.51 -4.77
CA ILE A 165 11.49 11.38 -5.84
C ILE A 165 10.83 12.76 -5.78
N LEU A 166 9.52 12.82 -5.55
CA LEU A 166 8.78 14.08 -5.45
C LEU A 166 9.33 14.96 -4.32
N LEU A 167 9.61 14.39 -3.14
CA LEU A 167 10.23 15.13 -2.04
C LEU A 167 11.58 15.74 -2.46
N VAL A 168 12.41 14.99 -3.20
CA VAL A 168 13.69 15.52 -3.73
C VAL A 168 13.46 16.69 -4.66
N VAL A 169 12.54 16.52 -5.62
CA VAL A 169 12.24 17.52 -6.65
C VAL A 169 11.68 18.79 -6.03
N VAL A 170 10.84 18.67 -5.00
CA VAL A 170 10.23 19.82 -4.31
C VAL A 170 11.23 20.53 -3.39
N ALA A 171 12.17 19.79 -2.77
CA ALA A 171 13.20 20.36 -1.89
C ALA A 171 14.34 21.03 -2.67
N ALA A 172 14.72 20.52 -3.84
CA ALA A 172 15.88 20.98 -4.59
C ALA A 172 15.88 22.50 -4.91
N PRO A 173 14.78 23.15 -5.32
CA PRO A 173 14.75 24.58 -5.56
C PRO A 173 15.00 25.45 -4.31
N ALA A 174 14.75 24.94 -3.11
CA ALA A 174 14.95 25.70 -1.88
C ALA A 174 16.37 25.61 -1.31
N ALA A 175 17.17 24.62 -1.75
CA ALA A 175 18.53 24.44 -1.28
C ALA A 175 19.49 25.49 -1.87
N SER A 176 20.50 25.89 -1.08
CA SER A 176 21.58 26.77 -1.53
C SER A 176 22.36 26.11 -2.69
N PRO A 177 22.98 26.89 -3.61
CA PRO A 177 23.57 26.37 -4.84
C PRO A 177 24.56 25.21 -4.64
N GLY A 178 25.40 25.28 -3.59
CA GLY A 178 26.36 24.23 -3.25
C GLY A 178 25.73 22.97 -2.63
N ASN A 179 24.60 23.11 -1.94
CA ASN A 179 23.95 21.99 -1.26
C ASN A 179 22.98 21.22 -2.17
N ARG A 180 22.44 21.87 -3.22
CA ARG A 180 21.46 21.28 -4.16
C ARG A 180 21.90 19.94 -4.73
N LEU A 181 23.11 19.87 -5.29
CA LEU A 181 23.66 18.66 -5.91
C LEU A 181 23.88 17.53 -4.90
N VAL A 182 24.31 17.88 -3.68
CA VAL A 182 24.56 16.92 -2.61
C VAL A 182 23.25 16.37 -2.04
N THR A 183 22.26 17.22 -1.78
CA THR A 183 20.91 16.78 -1.34
C THR A 183 20.20 15.97 -2.41
N ALA A 184 20.24 16.41 -3.67
CA ALA A 184 19.61 15.69 -4.77
C ALA A 184 20.28 14.34 -5.03
N GLY A 185 21.63 14.31 -5.08
CA GLY A 185 22.40 13.09 -5.25
C GLY A 185 22.24 12.12 -4.08
N GLY A 186 22.26 12.62 -2.84
CA GLY A 186 22.08 11.81 -1.64
C GLY A 186 20.70 11.18 -1.54
N MET A 187 19.63 11.93 -1.83
CA MET A 187 18.27 11.39 -1.81
C MET A 187 17.99 10.45 -3.00
N LEU A 188 18.56 10.73 -4.19
CA LEU A 188 18.50 9.79 -5.32
C LEU A 188 19.21 8.48 -4.99
N ALA A 189 20.39 8.55 -4.39
CA ALA A 189 21.13 7.37 -3.94
C ALA A 189 20.35 6.59 -2.87
N ALA A 190 19.73 7.28 -1.90
CA ALA A 190 18.89 6.65 -0.89
C ALA A 190 17.65 5.98 -1.49
N THR A 191 16.97 6.65 -2.43
CA THR A 191 15.81 6.10 -3.14
C THR A 191 16.19 4.88 -3.96
N ALA A 192 17.31 4.96 -4.70
CA ALA A 192 17.86 3.84 -5.45
C ALA A 192 18.24 2.68 -4.52
N ALA A 193 18.87 2.95 -3.37
CA ALA A 193 19.23 1.93 -2.39
C ALA A 193 17.99 1.24 -1.82
N VAL A 194 16.93 1.98 -1.48
CA VAL A 194 15.66 1.41 -1.00
C VAL A 194 14.97 0.59 -2.08
N ALA A 195 14.94 1.07 -3.34
CA ALA A 195 14.37 0.34 -4.46
C ALA A 195 15.15 -0.96 -4.76
N ILE A 196 16.49 -0.89 -4.77
CA ILE A 196 17.38 -2.05 -4.95
C ILE A 196 17.20 -3.03 -3.79
N ALA A 197 17.16 -2.56 -2.54
CA ALA A 197 16.94 -3.40 -1.38
C ALA A 197 15.57 -4.08 -1.41
N ALA A 198 14.52 -3.40 -1.87
CA ALA A 198 13.21 -4.01 -2.02
C ALA A 198 13.17 -5.07 -3.13
N TRP A 199 13.97 -4.90 -4.19
CA TRP A 199 13.96 -5.77 -5.37
C TRP A 199 14.96 -6.93 -5.32
N THR A 200 16.02 -6.84 -4.51
CA THR A 200 17.09 -7.86 -4.40
C THR A 200 16.78 -8.99 -3.42
N VAL A 201 15.73 -8.85 -2.62
CA VAL A 201 15.27 -9.81 -1.60
C VAL A 201 14.48 -11.04 -2.10
N PRO A 202 13.84 -11.08 -3.29
CA PRO A 202 13.04 -12.23 -3.68
C PRO A 202 13.90 -13.50 -3.84
N GLY A 203 13.58 -14.55 -3.09
CA GLY A 203 14.16 -15.89 -3.28
C GLY A 203 15.56 -16.11 -2.70
N ARG A 204 16.18 -15.11 -2.07
CA ARG A 204 17.44 -15.31 -1.34
C ARG A 204 17.14 -15.59 0.13
N ARG A 205 17.76 -16.64 0.68
CA ARG A 205 17.74 -16.94 2.12
C ARG A 205 18.46 -15.81 2.86
N LEU A 206 17.76 -14.71 3.11
CA LEU A 206 18.25 -13.66 3.99
C LEU A 206 18.51 -14.27 5.36
N VAL A 207 19.59 -13.83 6.00
CA VAL A 207 19.87 -14.19 7.39
C VAL A 207 18.62 -13.82 8.22
N PRO A 208 18.12 -14.70 9.11
CA PRO A 208 16.81 -14.57 9.77
C PRO A 208 16.52 -13.18 10.37
N TYR A 209 17.55 -12.51 10.89
CA TYR A 209 17.45 -11.17 11.49
C TYR A 209 17.00 -10.08 10.50
N TRP A 210 17.44 -10.12 9.24
CA TRP A 210 17.08 -9.10 8.23
C TRP A 210 15.64 -9.26 7.72
N GLY A 211 15.15 -10.50 7.65
CA GLY A 211 13.73 -10.77 7.39
C GLY A 211 12.87 -10.13 8.48
N ARG A 212 13.19 -10.42 9.74
CA ARG A 212 12.44 -9.93 10.89
C ARG A 212 12.48 -8.41 11.04
N ALA A 213 13.64 -7.79 10.84
CA ALA A 213 13.77 -6.32 10.88
C ALA A 213 12.84 -5.64 9.85
N GLY A 214 12.72 -6.21 8.65
CA GLY A 214 11.80 -5.73 7.63
C GLY A 214 10.33 -5.81 8.04
N GLU A 215 9.91 -6.93 8.63
CA GLU A 215 8.54 -7.11 9.13
C GLU A 215 8.22 -6.12 10.26
N LEU A 216 9.15 -5.93 11.19
CA LEU A 216 9.01 -4.98 12.29
C LEU A 216 8.94 -3.54 11.77
N LEU A 217 9.80 -3.17 10.81
CA LEU A 217 9.78 -1.85 10.20
C LEU A 217 8.47 -1.61 9.43
N GLN A 218 8.01 -2.58 8.64
CA GLN A 218 6.73 -2.47 7.93
C GLN A 218 5.56 -2.29 8.92
N SER A 219 5.56 -3.05 10.02
CA SER A 219 4.51 -2.95 11.05
C SER A 219 4.58 -1.60 11.77
N ALA A 220 5.78 -1.13 12.13
CA ALA A 220 5.98 0.17 12.76
C ALA A 220 5.53 1.32 11.87
N LEU A 221 5.84 1.27 10.57
CA LEU A 221 5.38 2.25 9.58
C LEU A 221 3.86 2.22 9.40
N ALA A 222 3.25 1.04 9.33
CA ALA A 222 1.79 0.91 9.24
C ALA A 222 1.10 1.50 10.48
N ILE A 223 1.60 1.21 11.67
CA ILE A 223 1.07 1.73 12.94
C ILE A 223 1.28 3.25 13.03
N SER A 224 2.42 3.77 12.57
CA SER A 224 2.72 5.19 12.63
C SER A 224 1.89 6.05 11.67
N MET A 225 1.26 5.46 10.64
CA MET A 225 0.40 6.20 9.71
C MET A 225 -0.72 6.98 10.42
N LEU A 226 -1.33 6.39 11.45
CA LEU A 226 -2.42 7.04 12.19
C LEU A 226 -1.95 8.28 12.98
N PRO A 227 -0.94 8.22 13.87
CA PRO A 227 -0.45 9.41 14.55
C PRO A 227 0.15 10.43 13.58
N LEU A 228 0.81 10.01 12.49
CA LEU A 228 1.30 10.94 11.47
C LEU A 228 0.16 11.69 10.77
N ALA A 229 -0.95 11.01 10.46
CA ALA A 229 -2.12 11.68 9.93
C ALA A 229 -2.67 12.72 10.92
N LEU A 230 -2.81 12.37 12.20
CA LEU A 230 -3.23 13.33 13.24
C LEU A 230 -2.28 14.53 13.37
N TRP A 231 -0.98 14.32 13.15
CA TRP A 231 0.00 15.40 13.12
C TRP A 231 -0.22 16.32 11.92
N VAL A 232 -0.37 15.75 10.72
CA VAL A 232 -0.68 16.52 9.49
C VAL A 232 -1.96 17.32 9.66
N LEU A 233 -2.98 16.77 10.33
CA LEU A 233 -4.23 17.48 10.63
C LEU A 233 -4.09 18.61 11.67
N GLY A 234 -2.92 18.80 12.28
CA GLY A 234 -2.72 19.81 13.32
C GLY A 234 -3.42 19.48 14.65
N VAL A 235 -3.78 18.21 14.90
CA VAL A 235 -4.45 17.82 16.15
C VAL A 235 -3.52 18.07 17.35
N TYR A 236 -2.24 17.75 17.22
CA TYR A 236 -1.27 17.94 18.31
C TYR A 236 -1.00 19.42 18.63
N SER A 237 -0.97 20.30 17.62
CA SER A 237 -0.83 21.74 17.85
C SER A 237 -2.07 22.32 18.52
N THR A 238 -3.26 21.91 18.07
CA THR A 238 -4.54 22.31 18.68
C THR A 238 -4.62 21.89 20.15
N LEU A 239 -4.31 20.63 20.46
CA LEU A 239 -4.28 20.13 21.85
C LEU A 239 -3.25 20.88 22.72
N ARG A 240 -2.10 21.28 22.15
CA ARG A 240 -1.11 22.09 22.86
C ARG A 240 -1.63 23.50 23.15
N SER A 241 -2.32 24.12 22.20
CA SER A 241 -2.87 25.48 22.34
C SER A 241 -4.07 25.61 23.29
N ILE A 242 -4.73 24.49 23.62
CA ILE A 242 -5.81 24.48 24.62
C ILE A 242 -5.24 24.34 26.04
N ASN A 243 -4.06 23.73 26.18
CA ASN A 243 -3.41 23.43 27.45
C ASN A 243 -2.30 24.45 27.85
N GLY A 244 -2.09 25.49 27.04
CA GLY A 244 -1.06 26.53 27.23
C GLY A 244 -1.29 27.70 26.29
#